data_AF-A0A8R7QH39-F1
#
_entry.id   AF-A0A8R7QH39-F1
#
_cell.length_a   1.000
_cell.length_b   1.000
_cell.length_c   1.000
_cell.angle_alpha   90.00
_cell.angle_beta   90.00
_cell.angle_gamma   90.00
#
_symmetry.space_group_name_H-M   'P 1'
#
loop_
_entity.id
_entity.type
_entity.pdbx_description
1 polymer ?
#
loop_
_entity_poly.entity_id
_entity_poly.type
_entity_poly.pdbx_seq_one_letter_code
_entity_poly.pdbx_strand_id
1 'polypeptide(L)'
;MEIAPLEVLIVDEAAQVRECELVIPLRLHWLKHVVLVGDDYQLSAMVKSKVCKEARFVTSLFERLVMLKFDKHLLNIQYRMNPCISLFPDPQFYERKILDGPNVMSPSYNKDYTCLPFGSYTFINLTDGREDTEGMGNSHRNMAEVAVVLHLINTIFKSWKRTDQGLNIGVVSPYNAQVDAIKNRLGQKYNTCDGSHVRVKSIDGFQGEEDDIIILSTVSSNGRGVVGFLADNRRTNVALTRARHCLWIVGNAHTLHKSGTEWTDLVADAERRKCIFSATNDATICRLVLLVKQDLDELEDLLSAESAVFSNTRWKVILSDEFRKSFTKLKSPQLRKEVLQNLIKLGDGWRTTVKNLDMPGVSHLVKVYKQYVARIVQRLENLF
;
A
#
# COMPACT_ATOMS: atom_id res chain seq x y z
N MET A 1 -22.20 44.99 -16.77
CA MET A 1 -23.05 43.84 -16.44
C MET A 1 -23.29 43.91 -14.94
N GLU A 2 -24.50 44.30 -14.51
CA GLU A 2 -24.84 44.29 -13.08
C GLU A 2 -25.03 42.83 -12.66
N ILE A 3 -24.20 42.38 -11.71
CA ILE A 3 -24.32 41.05 -11.14
C ILE A 3 -25.49 41.08 -10.17
N ALA A 4 -26.43 40.14 -10.29
CA ALA A 4 -27.54 40.02 -9.37
C ALA A 4 -27.03 39.81 -7.92
N PRO A 5 -27.73 40.33 -6.90
CA PRO A 5 -27.33 40.16 -5.50
C PRO A 5 -27.15 38.68 -5.14
N LEU A 6 -25.97 38.34 -4.61
CA LEU A 6 -25.68 36.99 -4.11
C LEU A 6 -25.97 36.93 -2.61
N GLU A 7 -27.12 36.39 -2.22
CA GLU A 7 -27.53 36.33 -0.82
C GLU A 7 -27.02 35.10 -0.05
N VAL A 8 -26.69 34.03 -0.78
CA VAL A 8 -26.28 32.74 -0.20
C VAL A 8 -24.97 32.26 -0.84
N LEU A 9 -24.04 31.84 -0.01
CA LEU A 9 -22.77 31.23 -0.40
C LEU A 9 -22.73 29.79 0.14
N ILE A 10 -22.56 28.83 -0.76
CA ILE A 10 -22.30 27.43 -0.41
C ILE A 10 -20.85 27.14 -0.77
N VAL A 11 -20.09 26.63 0.18
CA VAL A 11 -18.69 26.25 -0.01
C VAL A 11 -18.58 24.76 0.25
N ASP A 12 -18.36 24.02 -0.83
CA ASP A 12 -18.03 22.60 -0.76
C ASP A 12 -16.53 22.40 -0.50
N GLU A 13 -16.16 21.26 0.07
CA GLU A 13 -14.78 20.96 0.50
C GLU A 13 -14.17 22.08 1.37
N ALA A 14 -14.99 22.71 2.22
CA ALA A 14 -14.62 23.90 2.99
C ALA A 14 -13.43 23.69 3.95
N ALA A 15 -13.15 22.43 4.33
CA ALA A 15 -11.97 22.07 5.11
C ALA A 15 -10.64 22.31 4.34
N GLN A 16 -10.68 22.29 3.01
CA GLN A 16 -9.53 22.50 2.13
C GLN A 16 -9.28 23.97 1.76
N VAL A 17 -10.22 24.87 2.08
CA VAL A 17 -10.13 26.29 1.72
C VAL A 17 -9.45 27.05 2.86
N ARG A 18 -8.36 27.77 2.56
CA ARG A 18 -7.69 28.59 3.59
C ARG A 18 -8.62 29.69 4.04
N GLU A 19 -8.55 30.05 5.31
CA GLU A 19 -9.41 31.08 5.86
C GLU A 19 -9.31 32.41 5.08
N CYS A 20 -8.10 32.83 4.70
CA CYS A 20 -7.90 34.04 3.92
C CYS A 20 -8.52 33.99 2.51
N GLU A 21 -8.63 32.80 1.92
CA GLU A 21 -9.27 32.62 0.61
C GLU A 21 -10.78 32.74 0.74
N LEU A 22 -11.35 32.19 1.82
CA LEU A 22 -12.78 32.29 2.10
C LEU A 22 -13.22 33.72 2.44
N VAL A 23 -12.32 34.56 2.98
CA VAL A 23 -12.61 35.99 3.17
C VAL A 23 -12.96 36.70 1.86
N ILE A 24 -12.44 36.25 0.70
CA ILE A 24 -12.69 36.89 -0.60
C ILE A 24 -14.20 36.95 -0.91
N PRO A 25 -14.95 35.83 -0.96
CA PRO A 25 -16.40 35.87 -1.16
C PRO A 25 -17.18 36.41 0.05
N LEU A 26 -16.67 36.33 1.27
CA LEU A 26 -17.35 36.87 2.46
C LEU A 26 -17.42 38.41 2.48
N ARG A 27 -16.63 39.11 1.66
CA ARG A 27 -16.72 40.58 1.51
C ARG A 27 -17.90 41.03 0.65
N LEU A 28 -18.64 40.12 0.03
CA LEU A 28 -19.82 40.47 -0.76
C LEU A 28 -20.91 41.00 0.18
N HIS A 29 -21.19 42.30 0.08
CA HIS A 29 -22.09 43.00 1.00
C HIS A 29 -23.56 42.55 0.93
N TRP A 30 -23.96 41.86 -0.15
CA TRP A 30 -25.29 41.26 -0.29
C TRP A 30 -25.44 39.93 0.44
N LEU A 31 -24.34 39.33 0.90
CA LEU A 31 -24.34 37.99 1.46
C LEU A 31 -25.01 37.97 2.84
N LYS A 32 -26.02 37.12 2.98
CA LYS A 32 -26.81 36.94 4.23
C LYS A 32 -26.57 35.58 4.87
N HIS A 33 -26.30 34.56 4.07
CA HIS A 33 -26.15 33.18 4.54
C HIS A 33 -24.91 32.51 3.94
N VAL A 34 -24.22 31.73 4.77
CA VAL A 34 -23.04 30.96 4.38
C VAL A 34 -23.22 29.53 4.87
N VAL A 35 -23.09 28.57 3.97
CA VAL A 35 -23.11 27.14 4.27
C VAL A 35 -21.74 26.58 3.93
N LEU A 36 -21.04 26.04 4.93
CA LEU A 36 -19.75 25.40 4.77
C LEU A 36 -19.96 23.88 4.87
N VAL A 37 -19.65 23.17 3.79
CA VAL A 37 -19.72 21.71 3.70
C VAL A 37 -18.30 21.18 3.61
N GLY A 38 -17.94 20.26 4.50
CA GLY A 38 -16.59 19.70 4.54
C GLY A 38 -16.43 18.65 5.62
N ASP A 39 -15.25 18.05 5.67
CA ASP A 39 -14.89 17.00 6.61
C ASP A 39 -13.58 17.35 7.33
N ASP A 40 -13.66 17.57 8.65
CA ASP A 40 -12.53 17.91 9.51
C ASP A 40 -11.55 16.75 9.77
N TYR A 41 -11.94 15.52 9.39
CA TYR A 41 -11.10 14.31 9.45
C TYR A 41 -10.44 13.96 8.10
N GLN A 42 -10.68 14.73 7.04
CA GLN A 42 -9.96 14.62 5.76
C GLN A 42 -8.94 15.77 5.62
N LEU A 43 -8.28 15.89 4.46
CA LEU A 43 -7.15 16.80 4.30
C LEU A 43 -7.56 18.26 4.47
N SER A 44 -6.74 19.01 5.20
CA SER A 44 -6.80 20.48 5.25
C SER A 44 -6.13 21.11 4.04
N ALA A 45 -6.27 22.43 3.94
CA ALA A 45 -5.55 23.24 2.97
C ALA A 45 -4.03 22.97 3.00
N MET A 46 -3.43 22.86 1.81
CA MET A 46 -2.00 22.62 1.66
C MET A 46 -1.19 23.91 1.54
N VAL A 47 -0.04 23.95 2.21
CA VAL A 47 0.99 25.00 2.02
C VAL A 47 2.38 24.38 1.96
N LYS A 48 3.25 24.98 1.13
CA LYS A 48 4.63 24.54 0.96
C LYS A 48 5.54 24.99 2.11
N SER A 49 5.32 26.21 2.61
CA SER A 49 6.17 26.81 3.64
C SER A 49 5.96 26.16 5.01
N LYS A 50 7.07 25.74 5.64
CA LYS A 50 7.07 25.21 7.00
C LYS A 50 6.61 26.27 8.02
N VAL A 51 7.06 27.51 7.83
CA VAL A 51 6.67 28.66 8.68
C VAL A 51 5.15 28.86 8.65
N CYS A 52 4.52 28.72 7.49
CA CYS A 52 3.06 28.82 7.38
C CYS A 52 2.35 27.69 8.13
N LYS A 53 2.88 26.45 8.12
CA LYS A 53 2.32 25.33 8.89
C LYS A 53 2.45 25.58 10.38
N GLU A 54 3.63 26.01 10.83
CA GLU A 54 3.92 26.32 12.24
C GLU A 54 3.03 27.47 12.75
N ALA A 55 2.78 28.48 11.91
CA ALA A 55 1.87 29.58 12.20
C ALA A 55 0.37 29.24 12.05
N ARG A 56 0.02 27.97 11.77
CA ARG A 56 -1.36 27.50 11.53
C ARG A 56 -2.11 28.22 10.39
N PHE A 57 -1.37 28.75 9.42
CA PHE A 57 -1.96 29.38 8.23
C PHE A 57 -2.74 28.40 7.34
N VAL A 58 -2.56 27.08 7.55
CA VAL A 58 -3.32 26.01 6.88
C VAL A 58 -4.73 25.82 7.42
N THR A 59 -5.06 26.37 8.59
CA THR A 59 -6.35 26.17 9.22
C THR A 59 -7.44 26.86 8.40
N SER A 60 -8.43 26.08 7.96
CA SER A 60 -9.61 26.60 7.28
C SER A 60 -10.56 27.26 8.28
N LEU A 61 -11.45 28.13 7.79
CA LEU A 61 -12.52 28.66 8.64
C LEU A 61 -13.41 27.54 9.19
N PHE A 62 -13.66 26.51 8.38
CA PHE A 62 -14.42 25.31 8.78
C PHE A 62 -13.77 24.63 9.98
N GLU A 63 -12.47 24.30 9.87
CA GLU A 63 -11.71 23.67 10.95
C GLU A 63 -11.67 24.56 12.21
N ARG A 64 -11.50 25.87 12.04
CA ARG A 64 -11.52 26.82 13.16
C ARG A 64 -12.87 26.85 13.88
N LEU A 65 -13.98 26.84 13.15
CA LEU A 65 -15.32 26.79 13.73
C LEU A 65 -15.55 25.48 14.50
N VAL A 66 -15.06 24.34 13.97
CA VAL A 66 -15.08 23.06 14.69
C VAL A 66 -14.27 23.13 15.99
N MET A 67 -13.06 23.70 15.96
CA MET A 67 -12.23 23.88 17.16
C MET A 67 -12.90 24.77 18.21
N LEU A 68 -13.67 25.77 17.77
CA LEU A 68 -14.47 26.63 18.64
C LEU A 68 -15.77 25.97 19.13
N LYS A 69 -16.00 24.70 18.79
CA LYS A 69 -17.20 23.92 19.12
C LYS A 69 -18.48 24.57 18.59
N PHE A 70 -18.40 25.20 17.43
CA PHE A 70 -19.58 25.66 16.73
C PHE A 70 -20.45 24.45 16.35
N ASP A 71 -21.75 24.56 16.54
CA ASP A 71 -22.68 23.48 16.23
C ASP A 71 -22.61 23.13 14.74
N LYS A 72 -22.34 21.86 14.45
CA LYS A 72 -22.27 21.32 13.08
C LYS A 72 -23.32 20.24 12.88
N HIS A 73 -23.91 20.22 11.69
CA HIS A 73 -24.79 19.14 11.27
C HIS A 73 -23.96 17.99 10.70
N LEU A 74 -23.99 16.83 11.35
CA LEU A 74 -23.31 15.63 10.87
C LEU A 74 -24.21 14.89 9.87
N LEU A 75 -23.71 14.68 8.65
CA LEU A 75 -24.29 13.71 7.72
C LEU A 75 -23.79 12.32 8.10
N ASN A 76 -24.67 11.53 8.70
CA ASN A 76 -24.29 10.32 9.43
C ASN A 76 -24.59 9.01 8.68
N ILE A 77 -24.90 9.06 7.38
CA ILE A 77 -25.15 7.86 6.57
C ILE A 77 -24.25 7.90 5.33
N GLN A 78 -23.44 6.84 5.14
CA GLN A 78 -22.57 6.68 3.99
C GLN A 78 -23.23 5.74 2.95
N TYR A 79 -23.17 6.13 1.68
CA TYR A 79 -23.81 5.41 0.57
C TYR A 79 -22.79 4.88 -0.47
N ARG A 80 -21.51 4.84 -0.13
CA ARG A 80 -20.41 4.57 -1.07
C ARG A 80 -19.74 3.24 -0.82
N MET A 81 -19.21 3.05 0.38
CA MET A 81 -18.28 1.98 0.71
C MET A 81 -19.05 0.71 1.03
N ASN A 82 -18.52 -0.43 0.58
CA ASN A 82 -18.90 -1.74 1.12
C ASN A 82 -18.73 -1.72 2.65
N PRO A 83 -19.67 -2.30 3.42
CA PRO A 83 -19.58 -2.37 4.89
C PRO A 83 -18.26 -2.94 5.43
N CYS A 84 -17.62 -3.87 4.71
CA CYS A 84 -16.31 -4.40 5.10
C CYS A 84 -15.19 -3.36 5.07
N ILE A 85 -15.36 -2.30 4.28
CA ILE A 85 -14.41 -1.17 4.17
C ILE A 85 -14.73 -0.14 5.26
N SER A 86 -16.01 0.28 5.40
CA SER A 86 -16.42 1.31 6.38
C SER A 86 -16.24 0.88 7.84
N LEU A 87 -16.19 -0.44 8.10
CA LEU A 87 -16.05 -1.01 9.45
C LEU A 87 -14.81 -0.55 10.22
N PHE A 88 -13.73 -0.14 9.54
CA PHE A 88 -12.53 0.39 10.18
C PHE A 88 -12.55 1.93 10.29
N PRO A 89 -12.78 2.73 9.22
CA PRO A 89 -12.74 4.18 9.31
C PRO A 89 -13.76 4.78 10.28
N ASP A 90 -14.97 4.24 10.38
CA ASP A 90 -16.02 4.78 11.26
C ASP A 90 -15.64 4.79 12.75
N PRO A 91 -15.25 3.67 13.38
CA PRO A 91 -14.81 3.70 14.77
C PRO A 91 -13.50 4.46 14.98
N GLN A 92 -12.61 4.48 13.99
CA GLN A 92 -11.29 5.08 14.13
C GLN A 92 -11.33 6.62 14.02
N PHE A 93 -12.08 7.15 13.06
CA PHE A 93 -12.08 8.58 12.75
C PHE A 93 -13.38 9.28 13.15
N TYR A 94 -14.51 8.58 13.19
CA TYR A 94 -15.83 9.20 13.33
C TYR A 94 -16.61 8.76 14.57
N GLU A 95 -15.93 8.19 15.57
CA GLU A 95 -16.53 7.84 16.87
C GLU A 95 -17.77 6.93 16.77
N ARG A 96 -17.84 6.08 15.74
CA ARG A 96 -18.99 5.20 15.49
C ARG A 96 -20.30 5.94 15.16
N LYS A 97 -20.20 7.13 14.61
CA LYS A 97 -21.36 7.98 14.28
C LYS A 97 -21.82 7.81 12.83
N ILE A 98 -21.10 7.07 11.98
CA ILE A 98 -21.46 6.86 10.58
C ILE A 98 -22.15 5.51 10.41
N LEU A 99 -23.29 5.51 9.73
CA LEU A 99 -24.09 4.33 9.41
C LEU A 99 -23.98 3.99 7.93
N ASP A 100 -24.07 2.70 7.61
CA ASP A 100 -24.14 2.23 6.23
C ASP A 100 -25.56 2.40 5.66
N GLY A 101 -25.66 3.00 4.48
CA GLY A 101 -26.92 3.19 3.78
C GLY A 101 -27.52 1.89 3.24
N PRO A 102 -28.84 1.84 2.99
CA PRO A 102 -29.51 0.63 2.52
C PRO A 102 -29.00 0.15 1.16
N ASN A 103 -28.45 1.03 0.33
CA ASN A 103 -27.90 0.67 -0.97
C ASN A 103 -26.66 -0.23 -0.81
N VAL A 104 -25.70 0.13 0.05
CA VAL A 104 -24.44 -0.62 0.22
C VAL A 104 -24.63 -1.94 0.96
N MET A 105 -25.73 -2.05 1.73
CA MET A 105 -26.16 -3.27 2.39
C MET A 105 -26.84 -4.26 1.43
N SER A 106 -27.25 -3.82 0.24
CA SER A 106 -27.86 -4.69 -0.75
C SER A 106 -26.83 -5.64 -1.38
N PRO A 107 -27.10 -6.95 -1.48
CA PRO A 107 -26.26 -7.89 -2.23
C PRO A 107 -26.05 -7.48 -3.69
N SER A 108 -26.96 -6.70 -4.28
CA SER A 108 -26.84 -6.21 -5.66
C SER A 108 -25.83 -5.09 -5.84
N TYR A 109 -25.41 -4.44 -4.76
CA TYR A 109 -24.49 -3.30 -4.82
C TYR A 109 -23.05 -3.74 -5.06
N ASN A 110 -22.64 -4.81 -4.36
CA ASN A 110 -21.30 -5.36 -4.50
C ASN A 110 -21.31 -6.41 -5.61
N LYS A 111 -20.67 -6.08 -6.73
CA LYS A 111 -20.41 -7.09 -7.76
C LYS A 111 -19.47 -8.14 -7.20
N ASP A 112 -19.60 -9.37 -7.67
CA ASP A 112 -18.72 -10.46 -7.25
C ASP A 112 -17.36 -10.29 -7.93
N TYR A 113 -16.39 -9.69 -7.22
CA TYR A 113 -15.02 -9.49 -7.71
C TYR A 113 -14.13 -10.74 -7.46
N THR A 114 -14.71 -11.95 -7.52
CA THR A 114 -14.09 -13.26 -7.18
C THR A 114 -12.93 -13.71 -8.07
N CYS A 115 -12.46 -12.84 -8.97
CA CYS A 115 -11.29 -13.10 -9.81
C CYS A 115 -9.97 -13.24 -9.02
N LEU A 116 -9.95 -12.83 -7.76
CA LEU A 116 -8.81 -12.92 -6.85
C LEU A 116 -9.29 -13.52 -5.52
N PRO A 117 -8.40 -14.17 -4.74
CA PRO A 117 -8.76 -14.76 -3.44
C PRO A 117 -8.94 -13.70 -2.33
N PHE A 118 -9.32 -12.47 -2.70
CA PHE A 118 -9.43 -11.31 -1.82
C PHE A 118 -10.89 -10.92 -1.64
N GLY A 119 -11.25 -10.58 -0.40
CA GLY A 119 -12.55 -9.98 -0.12
C GLY A 119 -12.60 -8.49 -0.49
N SER A 120 -13.73 -7.84 -0.20
CA SER A 120 -13.92 -6.40 -0.36
C SER A 120 -12.95 -5.55 0.45
N TYR A 121 -12.35 -6.10 1.50
CA TYR A 121 -11.26 -5.50 2.25
C TYR A 121 -10.16 -6.53 2.46
N THR A 122 -8.93 -6.24 2.04
CA THR A 122 -7.80 -7.15 2.23
C THR A 122 -6.50 -6.38 2.39
N PHE A 123 -5.72 -6.75 3.41
CA PHE A 123 -4.35 -6.30 3.59
C PHE A 123 -3.39 -7.36 3.04
N ILE A 124 -2.68 -7.04 1.97
CA ILE A 124 -1.69 -7.89 1.32
C ILE A 124 -0.32 -7.57 1.94
N ASN A 125 0.10 -8.44 2.87
CA ASN A 125 1.36 -8.32 3.58
C ASN A 125 2.54 -8.73 2.68
N LEU A 126 3.39 -7.77 2.36
CA LEU A 126 4.59 -7.94 1.55
C LEU A 126 5.84 -7.65 2.41
N THR A 127 6.49 -8.71 2.87
CA THR A 127 7.64 -8.65 3.79
C THR A 127 8.97 -8.36 3.09
N ASP A 128 9.11 -8.80 1.83
CA ASP A 128 10.35 -8.65 1.03
C ASP A 128 10.46 -7.30 0.30
N GLY A 129 9.54 -6.37 0.57
CA GLY A 129 9.61 -5.02 0.02
C GLY A 129 10.76 -4.23 0.62
N ARG A 130 11.40 -3.39 -0.20
CA ARG A 130 12.41 -2.44 0.25
C ARG A 130 12.05 -1.04 -0.22
N GLU A 131 12.11 -0.09 0.70
CA GLU A 131 11.96 1.32 0.41
C GLU A 131 13.27 1.87 -0.17
N ASP A 132 13.20 2.43 -1.39
CA ASP A 132 14.33 3.07 -2.06
C ASP A 132 14.07 4.56 -2.22
N THR A 133 15.13 5.36 -2.08
CA THR A 133 15.14 6.79 -2.40
C THR A 133 15.68 7.03 -3.80
N GLU A 134 14.89 7.65 -4.67
CA GLU A 134 15.37 8.11 -5.97
C GLU A 134 16.05 9.48 -5.83
N GLY A 135 17.39 9.53 -5.99
CA GLY A 135 18.17 10.77 -5.92
C GLY A 135 18.31 11.40 -4.52
N MET A 136 18.61 12.70 -4.46
CA MET A 136 18.65 13.47 -3.21
C MET A 136 17.26 14.04 -2.88
N GLY A 137 16.43 13.31 -2.13
CA GLY A 137 15.15 13.82 -1.61
C GLY A 137 14.25 12.77 -0.93
N ASN A 138 13.11 13.22 -0.38
CA ASN A 138 12.05 12.41 0.28
C ASN A 138 11.20 11.58 -0.71
N SER A 139 11.78 11.12 -1.81
CA SER A 139 11.09 10.45 -2.90
C SER A 139 11.23 8.94 -2.75
N HIS A 140 10.27 8.32 -2.05
CA HIS A 140 10.31 6.89 -1.74
C HIS A 140 9.51 6.07 -2.75
N ARG A 141 10.04 4.91 -3.12
CA ARG A 141 9.34 3.88 -3.89
C ARG A 141 9.68 2.49 -3.38
N ASN A 142 8.83 1.53 -3.69
CA ASN A 142 9.04 0.12 -3.36
C ASN A 142 8.67 -0.72 -4.59
N MET A 143 9.69 -1.17 -5.32
CA MET A 143 9.51 -1.87 -6.60
C MET A 143 8.86 -3.25 -6.45
N ALA A 144 8.96 -3.88 -5.28
CA ALA A 144 8.25 -5.12 -5.00
C ALA A 144 6.74 -4.86 -4.91
N GLU A 145 6.33 -3.79 -4.22
CA GLU A 145 4.92 -3.36 -4.22
C GLU A 145 4.45 -3.00 -5.64
N VAL A 146 5.27 -2.30 -6.44
CA VAL A 146 4.94 -1.99 -7.85
C VAL A 146 4.62 -3.26 -8.63
N ALA A 147 5.44 -4.30 -8.51
CA ALA A 147 5.21 -5.56 -9.22
C ALA A 147 3.93 -6.28 -8.77
N VAL A 148 3.63 -6.27 -7.47
CA VAL A 148 2.38 -6.81 -6.93
C VAL A 148 1.18 -6.02 -7.46
N VAL A 149 1.21 -4.70 -7.39
CA VAL A 149 0.14 -3.82 -7.89
C VAL A 149 -0.15 -4.08 -9.37
N LEU A 150 0.88 -4.17 -10.21
CA LEU A 150 0.71 -4.47 -11.64
C LEU A 150 0.13 -5.87 -11.89
N HIS A 151 0.52 -6.84 -11.06
CA HIS A 151 -0.04 -8.18 -11.12
C HIS A 151 -1.54 -8.19 -10.79
N LEU A 152 -1.93 -7.52 -9.70
CA LEU A 152 -3.33 -7.37 -9.30
C LEU A 152 -4.15 -6.75 -10.44
N ILE A 153 -3.70 -5.61 -10.98
CA ILE A 153 -4.36 -4.92 -12.10
C ILE A 153 -4.51 -5.88 -13.29
N ASN A 154 -3.44 -6.55 -13.71
CA ASN A 154 -3.48 -7.45 -14.86
C ASN A 154 -4.44 -8.64 -14.65
N THR A 155 -4.49 -9.20 -13.44
CA THR A 155 -5.40 -10.31 -13.10
C THR A 155 -6.87 -9.86 -13.12
N ILE A 156 -7.16 -8.68 -12.57
CA ILE A 156 -8.50 -8.07 -12.63
C ILE A 156 -8.91 -7.85 -14.09
N PHE A 157 -8.08 -7.17 -14.89
CA PHE A 157 -8.41 -6.88 -16.29
C PHE A 157 -8.62 -8.13 -17.13
N LYS A 158 -7.80 -9.18 -16.94
CA LYS A 158 -7.99 -10.45 -17.66
C LYS A 158 -9.33 -11.10 -17.35
N SER A 159 -9.76 -11.00 -16.10
CA SER A 159 -11.01 -11.61 -15.64
C SER A 159 -12.21 -10.78 -16.07
N TRP A 160 -12.09 -9.45 -16.01
CA TRP A 160 -13.18 -8.51 -16.28
C TRP A 160 -13.41 -8.21 -17.76
N LYS A 161 -12.42 -8.40 -18.64
CA LYS A 161 -12.62 -8.35 -20.10
C LYS A 161 -13.69 -9.31 -20.62
N ARG A 162 -14.14 -10.25 -19.78
CA ARG A 162 -15.18 -11.23 -20.11
C ARG A 162 -16.61 -10.73 -19.84
N THR A 163 -16.79 -9.63 -19.11
CA THR A 163 -18.10 -9.19 -18.59
C THR A 163 -18.70 -7.96 -19.27
N ASP A 164 -18.01 -7.34 -20.25
CA ASP A 164 -18.45 -6.20 -21.08
C ASP A 164 -19.01 -4.98 -20.30
N GLN A 165 -18.64 -4.86 -19.02
CA GLN A 165 -19.01 -3.75 -18.14
C GLN A 165 -17.79 -2.88 -17.87
N GLY A 166 -17.97 -1.57 -17.75
CA GLY A 166 -16.91 -0.68 -17.30
C GLY A 166 -16.47 -1.00 -15.86
N LEU A 167 -15.17 -0.92 -15.62
CA LEU A 167 -14.56 -1.09 -14.29
C LEU A 167 -13.54 0.02 -14.04
N ASN A 168 -13.71 0.67 -12.89
CA ASN A 168 -12.87 1.79 -12.49
C ASN A 168 -11.89 1.34 -11.40
N ILE A 169 -10.59 1.39 -11.69
CA ILE A 169 -9.54 0.99 -10.75
C ILE A 169 -8.68 2.20 -10.39
N GLY A 170 -8.64 2.54 -9.11
CA GLY A 170 -7.75 3.54 -8.57
C GLY A 170 -6.54 2.89 -7.89
N VAL A 171 -5.35 3.37 -8.19
CA VAL A 171 -4.12 3.04 -7.48
C VAL A 171 -3.66 4.28 -6.75
N VAL A 172 -3.55 4.17 -5.43
CA VAL A 172 -3.23 5.28 -4.54
C VAL A 172 -1.93 4.98 -3.81
N SER A 173 -1.09 6.00 -3.66
CA SER A 173 0.16 5.89 -2.87
C SER A 173 0.51 7.23 -2.21
N PRO A 174 1.14 7.25 -1.03
CA PRO A 174 1.57 8.49 -0.39
C PRO A 174 2.70 9.22 -1.12
N TYR A 175 3.48 8.54 -1.97
CA TYR A 175 4.68 9.10 -2.61
C TYR A 175 4.54 9.22 -4.14
N ASN A 176 4.87 10.39 -4.69
CA ASN A 176 4.84 10.61 -6.14
C ASN A 176 5.83 9.72 -6.89
N ALA A 177 7.01 9.41 -6.34
CA ALA A 177 7.93 8.45 -6.97
C ALA A 177 7.30 7.06 -7.14
N GLN A 178 6.52 6.59 -6.17
CA GLN A 178 5.78 5.33 -6.32
C GLN A 178 4.70 5.44 -7.39
N VAL A 179 3.94 6.55 -7.41
CA VAL A 179 2.94 6.83 -8.45
C VAL A 179 3.58 6.79 -9.84
N ASP A 180 4.71 7.47 -10.03
CA ASP A 180 5.41 7.54 -11.30
C ASP A 180 6.01 6.17 -11.68
N ALA A 181 6.58 5.43 -10.72
CA ALA A 181 7.08 4.08 -10.96
C ALA A 181 5.98 3.12 -11.44
N ILE A 182 4.79 3.19 -10.82
CA ILE A 182 3.63 2.40 -11.22
C ILE A 182 3.15 2.83 -12.61
N LYS A 183 2.98 4.12 -12.87
CA LYS A 183 2.57 4.65 -14.20
C LYS A 183 3.53 4.21 -15.31
N ASN A 184 4.83 4.36 -15.08
CA ASN A 184 5.86 4.04 -16.07
C ASN A 184 5.84 2.54 -16.44
N ARG A 185 5.64 1.66 -15.45
CA ARG A 185 5.56 0.21 -15.68
C ARG A 185 4.21 -0.24 -16.25
N LEU A 186 3.12 0.44 -15.89
CA LEU A 186 1.78 0.18 -16.42
C LEU A 186 1.70 0.54 -17.91
N GLY A 187 2.39 1.62 -18.30
CA GLY A 187 2.37 2.16 -19.66
C GLY A 187 0.99 2.69 -20.05
N GLN A 188 0.73 2.84 -21.35
CA GLN A 188 -0.56 3.32 -21.86
C GLN A 188 -1.63 2.22 -22.00
N LYS A 189 -1.29 0.97 -21.66
CA LYS A 189 -2.09 -0.24 -21.94
C LYS A 189 -3.48 -0.24 -21.31
N TYR A 190 -3.68 0.57 -20.26
CA TYR A 190 -4.92 0.59 -19.47
C TYR A 190 -5.50 2.00 -19.30
N ASN A 191 -5.05 2.98 -20.11
CA ASN A 191 -5.53 4.36 -20.02
C ASN A 191 -6.97 4.52 -20.54
N THR A 192 -7.36 3.71 -21.52
CA THR A 192 -8.72 3.69 -22.11
C THR A 192 -8.89 2.40 -22.92
N CYS A 193 -9.18 1.27 -22.26
CA CYS A 193 -9.64 0.07 -22.95
C CYS A 193 -11.10 -0.18 -22.56
N ASP A 194 -11.99 -0.18 -23.55
CA ASP A 194 -13.33 -0.81 -23.45
C ASP A 194 -14.12 -0.41 -22.20
N GLY A 195 -14.20 0.90 -21.91
CA GLY A 195 -14.99 1.44 -20.78
C GLY A 195 -14.40 1.21 -19.38
N SER A 196 -13.20 0.61 -19.28
CA SER A 196 -12.48 0.43 -18.02
C SER A 196 -11.21 1.29 -18.01
N HIS A 197 -10.94 1.98 -16.89
CA HIS A 197 -9.75 2.82 -16.73
C HIS A 197 -8.98 2.47 -15.46
N VAL A 198 -7.66 2.71 -15.51
CA VAL A 198 -6.80 2.73 -14.32
C VAL A 198 -6.35 4.16 -14.07
N ARG A 199 -6.66 4.70 -12.89
CA ARG A 199 -6.07 5.95 -12.41
C ARG A 199 -4.98 5.65 -11.39
N VAL A 200 -3.83 6.28 -11.52
CA VAL A 200 -2.75 6.18 -10.53
C VAL A 200 -2.45 7.60 -10.03
N LYS A 201 -2.67 7.87 -8.74
CA LYS A 201 -2.44 9.20 -8.15
C LYS A 201 -1.90 9.09 -6.73
N SER A 202 -1.41 10.21 -6.21
CA SER A 202 -1.10 10.33 -4.79
C SER A 202 -2.38 10.37 -3.95
N ILE A 203 -2.28 10.13 -2.65
CA ILE A 203 -3.42 10.29 -1.71
C ILE A 203 -4.04 11.69 -1.86
N ASP A 204 -3.21 12.73 -1.78
CA ASP A 204 -3.64 14.12 -1.90
C ASP A 204 -4.29 14.40 -3.26
N GLY A 205 -3.82 13.78 -4.34
CA GLY A 205 -4.38 13.92 -5.68
C GLY A 205 -5.65 13.11 -5.96
N PHE A 206 -6.03 12.19 -5.06
CA PHE A 206 -7.24 11.37 -5.17
C PHE A 206 -8.37 11.90 -4.27
N GLN A 207 -8.16 13.00 -3.56
CA GLN A 207 -9.20 13.61 -2.74
C GLN A 207 -10.40 14.05 -3.59
N GLY A 208 -11.61 13.83 -3.08
CA GLY A 208 -12.86 14.07 -3.80
C GLY A 208 -13.19 13.04 -4.89
N GLU A 209 -12.25 12.16 -5.25
CA GLU A 209 -12.48 11.08 -6.21
C GLU A 209 -12.85 9.76 -5.52
N GLU A 210 -13.45 8.86 -6.29
CA GLU A 210 -13.77 7.49 -5.90
C GLU A 210 -13.60 6.55 -7.10
N ASP A 211 -13.29 5.28 -6.83
CA ASP A 211 -13.26 4.21 -7.84
C ASP A 211 -13.85 2.91 -7.26
N ASP A 212 -14.23 1.99 -8.14
CA ASP A 212 -14.85 0.72 -7.75
C ASP A 212 -13.90 -0.15 -6.94
N ILE A 213 -12.64 -0.19 -7.37
CA ILE A 213 -11.54 -0.90 -6.71
C ILE A 213 -10.42 0.11 -6.42
N ILE A 214 -9.94 0.16 -5.17
CA ILE A 214 -8.74 0.88 -4.80
C ILE A 214 -7.64 -0.09 -4.39
N ILE A 215 -6.47 0.06 -5.01
CA ILE A 215 -5.23 -0.59 -4.57
C ILE A 215 -4.35 0.48 -3.93
N LEU A 216 -4.13 0.36 -2.62
CA LEU A 216 -3.32 1.30 -1.85
C LEU A 216 -1.91 0.72 -1.64
N SER A 217 -0.90 1.32 -2.26
CA SER A 217 0.52 0.97 -2.04
C SER A 217 1.12 1.86 -0.97
N THR A 218 1.50 1.27 0.16
CA THR A 218 1.95 2.00 1.36
C THR A 218 3.43 2.38 1.33
N VAL A 219 4.25 1.69 0.52
CA VAL A 219 5.67 1.90 0.27
C VAL A 219 6.59 1.61 1.46
N SER A 220 6.18 2.00 2.66
CA SER A 220 6.97 1.96 3.89
C SER A 220 7.31 0.52 4.28
N SER A 221 8.59 0.19 4.31
CA SER A 221 9.08 -1.15 4.64
C SER A 221 10.41 -1.05 5.38
N ASN A 222 10.34 -0.98 6.70
CA ASN A 222 11.50 -0.85 7.57
C ASN A 222 11.25 -1.40 8.99
N GLY A 223 12.28 -1.94 9.62
CA GLY A 223 12.17 -2.51 10.97
C GLY A 223 11.91 -1.49 12.10
N ARG A 224 11.98 -0.18 11.79
CA ARG A 224 11.80 0.92 12.76
C ARG A 224 10.34 1.38 12.90
N GLY A 225 9.45 0.94 12.01
CA GLY A 225 8.05 1.39 12.00
C GLY A 225 7.88 2.82 11.49
N VAL A 226 8.81 3.36 10.71
CA VAL A 226 8.68 4.72 10.18
C VAL A 226 7.80 4.70 8.94
N VAL A 227 6.70 5.45 8.95
CA VAL A 227 5.68 5.43 7.87
C VAL A 227 5.56 6.76 7.12
N GLY A 228 6.38 7.75 7.47
CA GLY A 228 6.49 9.02 6.76
C GLY A 228 5.15 9.73 6.55
N PHE A 229 4.74 9.90 5.28
CA PHE A 229 3.51 10.61 4.91
C PHE A 229 2.22 9.92 5.40
N LEU A 230 2.28 8.62 5.69
CA LEU A 230 1.14 7.85 6.21
C LEU A 230 0.90 8.10 7.71
N ALA A 231 1.82 8.76 8.41
CA ALA A 231 1.62 9.14 9.81
C ALA A 231 0.55 10.22 10.00
N ASP A 232 0.11 10.85 8.90
CA ASP A 232 -0.99 11.81 8.93
C ASP A 232 -2.34 11.07 8.89
N ASN A 233 -3.10 11.21 9.98
CA ASN A 233 -4.41 10.57 10.14
C ASN A 233 -5.41 11.00 9.05
N ARG A 234 -5.34 12.25 8.59
CA ARG A 234 -6.23 12.77 7.54
C ARG A 234 -5.94 12.11 6.20
N ARG A 235 -4.65 11.91 5.88
CA ARG A 235 -4.24 11.15 4.68
C ARG A 235 -4.68 9.70 4.76
N THR A 236 -4.54 9.09 5.92
CA THR A 236 -4.98 7.71 6.14
C THR A 236 -6.48 7.59 5.93
N ASN A 237 -7.28 8.47 6.53
CA ASN A 237 -8.72 8.49 6.34
C ASN A 237 -9.12 8.69 4.87
N VAL A 238 -8.49 9.65 4.15
CA VAL A 238 -8.72 9.82 2.71
C VAL A 238 -8.42 8.52 1.96
N ALA A 239 -7.24 7.93 2.15
CA ALA A 239 -6.80 6.74 1.43
C ALA A 239 -7.74 5.54 1.61
N LEU A 240 -8.27 5.35 2.82
CA LEU A 240 -9.15 4.22 3.15
C LEU A 240 -10.60 4.40 2.65
N THR A 241 -11.00 5.63 2.33
CA THR A 241 -12.40 5.98 1.99
C THR A 241 -12.64 6.27 0.50
N ARG A 242 -11.67 5.93 -0.37
CA ARG A 242 -11.77 6.12 -1.84
C ARG A 242 -12.47 4.97 -2.56
N ALA A 243 -12.55 3.80 -1.94
CA ALA A 243 -13.08 2.59 -2.57
C ALA A 243 -14.59 2.48 -2.42
N ARG A 244 -15.29 2.09 -3.49
CA ARG A 244 -16.71 1.75 -3.42
C ARG A 244 -16.91 0.29 -3.03
N HIS A 245 -16.24 -0.64 -3.71
CA HIS A 245 -16.51 -2.08 -3.55
C HIS A 245 -15.34 -2.87 -2.99
N CYS A 246 -14.11 -2.58 -3.43
CA CYS A 246 -12.92 -3.29 -2.97
C CYS A 246 -11.79 -2.34 -2.57
N LEU A 247 -11.22 -2.53 -1.38
CA LEU A 247 -10.01 -1.88 -0.91
C LEU A 247 -8.93 -2.93 -0.63
N TRP A 248 -7.86 -2.91 -1.41
CA TRP A 248 -6.71 -3.79 -1.24
C TRP A 248 -5.47 -2.98 -0.90
N ILE A 249 -4.91 -3.23 0.28
CA ILE A 249 -3.76 -2.50 0.81
C ILE A 249 -2.54 -3.37 0.62
N VAL A 250 -1.54 -2.91 -0.14
CA VAL A 250 -0.26 -3.57 -0.33
C VAL A 250 0.78 -2.88 0.54
N GLY A 251 1.41 -3.63 1.44
CA GLY A 251 2.35 -3.05 2.38
C GLY A 251 3.03 -4.04 3.30
N ASN A 252 3.99 -3.55 4.08
CA ASN A 252 4.66 -4.36 5.09
C ASN A 252 3.90 -4.27 6.43
N ALA A 253 3.19 -5.35 6.80
CA ALA A 253 2.38 -5.39 8.02
C ALA A 253 3.22 -5.11 9.28
N HIS A 254 4.44 -5.63 9.35
CA HIS A 254 5.33 -5.43 10.50
C HIS A 254 5.72 -3.97 10.69
N THR A 255 6.03 -3.27 9.59
CA THR A 255 6.39 -1.85 9.61
C THR A 255 5.21 -1.01 10.06
N LEU A 256 4.04 -1.25 9.45
CA LEU A 256 2.83 -0.49 9.72
C LEU A 256 2.28 -0.75 11.14
N HIS A 257 2.36 -1.99 11.61
CA HIS A 257 1.95 -2.36 12.96
C HIS A 257 2.82 -1.67 14.04
N LYS A 258 4.12 -1.50 13.78
CA LYS A 258 5.05 -0.81 14.69
C LYS A 258 5.01 0.71 14.62
N SER A 259 4.18 1.28 13.75
CA SER A 259 4.22 2.72 13.48
C SER A 259 3.79 3.60 14.65
N GLY A 260 2.97 3.08 15.57
CA GLY A 260 2.37 3.88 16.65
C GLY A 260 1.36 4.91 16.12
N THR A 261 0.80 4.65 14.94
CA THR A 261 -0.22 5.48 14.28
C THR A 261 -1.48 4.63 14.07
N GLU A 262 -2.50 5.19 13.42
CA GLU A 262 -3.74 4.47 13.02
C GLU A 262 -3.46 3.17 12.25
N TRP A 263 -2.31 3.08 11.58
CA TRP A 263 -1.87 1.88 10.89
C TRP A 263 -1.59 0.69 11.82
N THR A 264 -1.25 0.94 13.09
CA THR A 264 -1.12 -0.09 14.12
C THR A 264 -2.46 -0.81 14.31
N ASP A 265 -3.51 -0.03 14.50
CA ASP A 265 -4.87 -0.53 14.71
C ASP A 265 -5.45 -1.14 13.44
N LEU A 266 -5.13 -0.58 12.27
CA LEU A 266 -5.56 -1.10 10.98
C LEU A 266 -5.02 -2.51 10.73
N VAL A 267 -3.73 -2.75 10.97
CA VAL A 267 -3.14 -4.08 10.79
C VAL A 267 -3.74 -5.06 11.79
N ALA A 268 -3.89 -4.67 13.06
CA ALA A 268 -4.51 -5.51 14.08
C ALA A 268 -5.99 -5.83 13.76
N ASP A 269 -6.73 -4.88 13.20
CA ASP A 269 -8.09 -5.10 12.72
C ASP A 269 -8.14 -6.06 11.53
N ALA A 270 -7.26 -5.90 10.55
CA ALA A 270 -7.16 -6.81 9.41
C ALA A 270 -6.84 -8.25 9.85
N GLU A 271 -5.93 -8.42 10.82
CA GLU A 271 -5.62 -9.72 11.43
C GLU A 271 -6.83 -10.31 12.16
N ARG A 272 -7.47 -9.52 13.03
CA ARG A 272 -8.67 -9.94 13.79
C ARG A 272 -9.81 -10.38 12.87
N ARG A 273 -10.03 -9.66 11.77
CA ARG A 273 -11.06 -9.97 10.77
C ARG A 273 -10.64 -11.06 9.77
N LYS A 274 -9.42 -11.59 9.89
CA LYS A 274 -8.82 -12.57 8.96
C LYS A 274 -8.80 -12.06 7.51
N CYS A 275 -8.63 -10.74 7.36
CA CYS A 275 -8.51 -10.04 6.08
C CYS A 275 -7.04 -9.77 5.71
N ILE A 276 -6.08 -10.39 6.40
CA ILE A 276 -4.66 -10.32 6.06
C ILE A 276 -4.27 -11.49 5.14
N PHE A 277 -3.64 -11.18 4.02
CA PHE A 277 -3.13 -12.15 3.07
C PHE A 277 -1.61 -12.01 2.98
N SER A 278 -0.88 -13.09 3.26
CA SER A 278 0.57 -13.08 3.06
C SER A 278 0.89 -13.19 1.57
N ALA A 279 1.61 -12.22 1.02
CA ALA A 279 2.09 -12.25 -0.37
C ALA A 279 2.90 -13.53 -0.67
N THR A 280 3.51 -14.10 0.37
CA THR A 280 4.25 -15.36 0.29
C THR A 280 3.37 -16.57 -0.03
N ASN A 281 2.06 -16.51 0.19
CA ASN A 281 1.17 -17.64 -0.05
C ASN A 281 0.79 -17.80 -1.53
N ASP A 282 1.06 -16.79 -2.36
CA ASP A 282 0.81 -16.82 -3.80
C ASP A 282 2.12 -17.03 -4.56
N ALA A 283 2.26 -18.19 -5.21
CA ALA A 283 3.46 -18.54 -5.96
C ALA A 283 3.79 -17.56 -7.11
N THR A 284 2.76 -16.93 -7.70
CA THR A 284 2.95 -15.91 -8.74
C THR A 284 3.52 -14.63 -8.15
N ILE A 285 2.97 -14.18 -7.02
CA ILE A 285 3.51 -13.03 -6.30
C ILE A 285 4.96 -13.30 -5.86
N CYS A 286 5.26 -14.47 -5.29
CA CYS A 286 6.63 -14.85 -4.91
C CYS A 286 7.61 -14.76 -6.09
N ARG A 287 7.21 -15.28 -7.25
CA ARG A 287 8.04 -15.24 -8.46
C ARG A 287 8.29 -13.81 -8.92
N LEU A 288 7.28 -12.94 -8.86
CA LEU A 288 7.41 -11.54 -9.25
C LEU A 288 8.36 -10.78 -8.32
N VAL A 289 8.24 -10.98 -7.01
CA VAL A 289 9.15 -10.40 -6.02
C VAL A 289 10.59 -10.85 -6.28
N LEU A 290 10.80 -12.15 -6.53
CA LEU A 290 12.12 -12.69 -6.87
C LEU A 290 12.71 -12.07 -8.13
N LEU A 291 11.90 -11.86 -9.18
CA LEU A 291 12.36 -11.22 -10.42
C LEU A 291 12.77 -9.77 -10.18
N VAL A 292 11.97 -8.99 -9.44
CA VAL A 292 12.32 -7.61 -9.09
C VAL A 292 13.62 -7.55 -8.31
N LYS A 293 13.80 -8.43 -7.32
CA LYS A 293 15.03 -8.48 -6.52
C LYS A 293 16.25 -8.91 -7.32
N GLN A 294 16.08 -9.75 -8.34
CA GLN A 294 17.15 -10.07 -9.29
C GLN A 294 17.53 -8.85 -10.15
N ASP A 295 16.54 -8.13 -10.67
CA ASP A 295 16.77 -6.96 -11.53
C ASP A 295 17.46 -5.81 -10.77
N LEU A 296 17.22 -5.69 -9.46
CA LEU A 296 17.81 -4.67 -8.59
C LEU A 296 19.12 -5.10 -7.91
N ASP A 297 19.57 -6.35 -8.08
CA ASP A 297 20.72 -6.94 -7.34
C ASP A 297 20.55 -6.86 -5.80
N GLU A 298 19.33 -7.11 -5.30
CA GLU A 298 18.95 -7.04 -3.88
C GLU A 298 18.63 -8.43 -3.28
N LEU A 299 19.34 -9.46 -3.73
CA LEU A 299 19.04 -10.85 -3.35
C LEU A 299 19.25 -11.15 -1.86
N GLU A 300 20.04 -10.33 -1.16
CA GLU A 300 20.25 -10.44 0.28
C GLU A 300 18.98 -10.26 1.11
N ASP A 301 18.02 -9.47 0.62
CA ASP A 301 16.75 -9.21 1.33
C ASP A 301 15.90 -10.49 1.44
N LEU A 302 16.11 -11.44 0.51
CA LEU A 302 15.39 -12.70 0.45
C LEU A 302 15.96 -13.77 1.40
N LEU A 303 17.07 -13.50 2.10
CA LEU A 303 17.75 -14.45 2.99
C LEU A 303 17.06 -14.63 4.37
N SER A 304 15.80 -14.21 4.49
CA SER A 304 14.94 -14.47 5.65
C SER A 304 14.16 -15.77 5.49
N ALA A 305 13.98 -16.53 6.56
CA ALA A 305 13.12 -17.72 6.55
C ALA A 305 11.65 -17.38 6.23
N GLU A 306 11.26 -16.12 6.45
CA GLU A 306 9.92 -15.58 6.18
C GLU A 306 9.80 -14.94 4.79
N SER A 307 10.85 -14.99 3.97
CA SER A 307 10.79 -14.44 2.62
C SER A 307 9.87 -15.25 1.73
N ALA A 308 9.35 -14.63 0.68
CA ALA A 308 8.51 -15.23 -0.34
C ALA A 308 9.16 -16.45 -1.02
N VAL A 309 10.48 -16.57 -0.91
CA VAL A 309 11.25 -17.64 -1.56
C VAL A 309 11.46 -18.85 -0.64
N PHE A 310 11.49 -18.64 0.68
CA PHE A 310 11.75 -19.72 1.65
C PHE A 310 10.51 -20.16 2.44
N SER A 311 9.52 -19.28 2.60
CA SER A 311 8.28 -19.54 3.36
C SER A 311 7.49 -20.76 2.89
N ASN A 312 7.48 -21.03 1.58
CA ASN A 312 6.78 -22.19 0.99
C ASN A 312 7.68 -23.41 0.74
N THR A 313 8.96 -23.33 1.10
CA THR A 313 9.87 -24.47 0.91
C THR A 313 9.54 -25.58 1.90
N ARG A 314 9.77 -26.84 1.49
CA ARG A 314 9.46 -28.01 2.31
C ARG A 314 10.20 -28.01 3.65
N TRP A 315 11.42 -27.47 3.67
CA TRP A 315 12.29 -27.39 4.84
C TRP A 315 12.59 -25.94 5.16
N LYS A 316 12.38 -25.55 6.42
CA LYS A 316 12.69 -24.19 6.89
C LYS A 316 14.18 -23.89 6.73
N VAL A 317 14.52 -22.96 5.84
CA VAL A 317 15.89 -22.52 5.61
C VAL A 317 16.25 -21.42 6.63
N ILE A 318 17.13 -21.73 7.57
CA ILE A 318 17.65 -20.78 8.57
C ILE A 318 19.13 -20.51 8.27
N LEU A 319 19.46 -19.25 8.01
CA LEU A 319 20.80 -18.82 7.65
C LEU A 319 21.43 -18.03 8.80
N SER A 320 22.71 -18.28 9.09
CA SER A 320 23.44 -17.54 10.11
C SER A 320 23.76 -16.12 9.66
N ASP A 321 23.94 -15.21 10.62
CA ASP A 321 24.36 -13.83 10.33
C ASP A 321 25.71 -13.77 9.60
N GLU A 322 26.61 -14.70 9.90
CA GLU A 322 27.90 -14.82 9.21
C GLU A 322 27.73 -15.22 7.73
N PHE A 323 26.78 -16.11 7.43
CA PHE A 323 26.44 -16.45 6.05
C PHE A 323 25.86 -15.23 5.33
N ARG A 324 24.92 -14.52 5.94
CA ARG A 324 24.32 -13.30 5.38
C ARG A 324 25.39 -12.23 5.07
N LYS A 325 26.31 -11.99 6.01
CA LYS A 325 27.46 -11.09 5.82
C LYS A 325 28.42 -11.56 4.73
N SER A 326 28.54 -12.87 4.49
CA SER A 326 29.38 -13.42 3.44
C SER A 326 28.72 -13.33 2.07
N PHE A 327 27.39 -13.51 2.01
CA PHE A 327 26.59 -13.38 0.80
C PHE A 327 26.63 -11.95 0.24
N THR A 328 26.49 -10.94 1.11
CA THR A 328 26.57 -9.53 0.68
C THR A 328 27.93 -9.17 0.09
N LYS A 329 29.02 -9.82 0.55
CA LYS A 329 30.38 -9.63 0.04
C LYS A 329 30.66 -10.26 -1.33
N LEU A 330 29.75 -11.10 -1.86
CA LEU A 330 29.92 -11.72 -3.18
C LEU A 330 29.83 -10.65 -4.27
N LYS A 331 30.91 -10.39 -5.00
CA LYS A 331 30.91 -9.34 -6.05
C LYS A 331 30.17 -9.71 -7.34
N SER A 332 29.87 -10.99 -7.55
CA SER A 332 29.24 -11.47 -8.79
C SER A 332 27.73 -11.65 -8.58
N PRO A 333 26.87 -10.87 -9.28
CA PRO A 333 25.42 -11.04 -9.22
C PRO A 333 24.98 -12.43 -9.68
N GLN A 334 25.67 -12.97 -10.69
CA GLN A 334 25.43 -14.32 -11.20
C GLN A 334 25.68 -15.38 -10.12
N LEU A 335 26.78 -15.24 -9.36
CA LEU A 335 27.09 -16.15 -8.26
C LEU A 335 26.07 -16.02 -7.11
N ARG A 336 25.63 -14.81 -6.76
CA ARG A 336 24.56 -14.60 -5.77
C ARG A 336 23.27 -15.30 -6.18
N LYS A 337 22.89 -15.19 -7.47
CA LYS A 337 21.72 -15.86 -8.03
C LYS A 337 21.82 -17.38 -7.97
N GLU A 338 22.98 -17.94 -8.32
CA GLU A 338 23.23 -19.39 -8.22
C GLU A 338 23.18 -19.90 -6.79
N VAL A 339 23.80 -19.18 -5.84
CA VAL A 339 23.75 -19.52 -4.42
C VAL A 339 22.31 -19.50 -3.92
N LEU A 340 21.54 -18.45 -4.22
CA LEU A 340 20.15 -18.35 -3.82
C LEU A 340 19.32 -19.50 -4.43
N GLN A 341 19.45 -19.77 -5.73
CA GLN A 341 18.74 -20.89 -6.38
C GLN A 341 19.07 -22.24 -5.74
N ASN A 342 20.31 -22.47 -5.34
CA ASN A 342 20.68 -23.71 -4.65
C ASN A 342 20.08 -23.78 -3.24
N LEU A 343 20.00 -22.66 -2.51
CA LEU A 343 19.33 -22.62 -1.21
C LEU A 343 17.84 -22.95 -1.33
N ILE A 344 17.16 -22.44 -2.37
CA ILE A 344 15.75 -22.75 -2.65
C ILE A 344 15.60 -24.25 -2.92
N LYS A 345 16.42 -24.80 -3.83
CA LYS A 345 16.43 -26.23 -4.14
C LYS A 345 16.63 -27.08 -2.87
N LEU A 346 17.57 -26.71 -2.02
CA LEU A 346 17.82 -27.39 -0.75
C LEU A 346 16.59 -27.31 0.16
N GLY A 347 15.96 -26.14 0.27
CA GLY A 347 14.70 -25.94 1.00
C GLY A 347 13.57 -26.84 0.46
N ASP A 348 13.49 -27.05 -0.85
CA ASP A 348 12.50 -27.96 -1.46
C ASP A 348 12.85 -29.45 -1.31
N GLY A 349 13.98 -29.76 -0.67
CA GLY A 349 14.42 -31.12 -0.41
C GLY A 349 15.24 -31.73 -1.54
N TRP A 350 15.78 -30.92 -2.45
CA TRP A 350 16.74 -31.38 -3.44
C TRP A 350 18.00 -31.91 -2.74
N ARG A 351 18.40 -33.13 -3.09
CA ARG A 351 19.62 -33.77 -2.60
C ARG A 351 20.60 -33.92 -3.74
N THR A 352 21.82 -33.45 -3.57
CA THR A 352 22.93 -33.85 -4.44
C THR A 352 23.30 -35.30 -4.13
N THR A 353 23.19 -36.19 -5.11
CA THR A 353 24.03 -37.40 -5.13
C THR A 353 25.46 -36.92 -5.34
N VAL A 354 26.23 -36.80 -4.27
CA VAL A 354 27.64 -36.41 -4.35
C VAL A 354 28.40 -37.54 -5.05
N LYS A 355 28.64 -37.39 -6.36
CA LYS A 355 29.80 -37.98 -7.03
C LYS A 355 30.82 -36.86 -7.20
N ASN A 356 32.04 -37.12 -6.71
CA ASN A 356 33.18 -36.22 -6.67
C ASN A 356 33.31 -35.37 -7.95
N LEU A 357 33.03 -34.08 -7.82
CA LEU A 357 33.41 -33.04 -8.78
C LEU A 357 34.57 -32.27 -8.16
N ASP A 358 35.78 -32.71 -8.52
CA ASP A 358 37.01 -31.96 -8.35
C ASP A 358 37.09 -30.90 -9.45
N MET A 359 36.87 -29.64 -9.07
CA MET A 359 37.17 -28.48 -9.91
C MET A 359 38.26 -27.67 -9.20
N PRO A 360 39.49 -27.60 -9.76
CA PRO A 360 40.58 -26.85 -9.15
C PRO A 360 40.36 -25.35 -9.36
N GLY A 361 40.35 -24.58 -8.26
CA GLY A 361 40.45 -23.11 -8.31
C GLY A 361 39.39 -22.28 -7.59
N VAL A 362 38.52 -22.84 -6.75
CA VAL A 362 37.44 -22.05 -6.10
C VAL A 362 37.72 -21.74 -4.62
N SER A 363 37.46 -20.49 -4.25
CA SER A 363 37.75 -19.85 -2.95
C SER A 363 37.15 -20.58 -1.73
N HIS A 364 37.71 -20.30 -0.55
CA HIS A 364 37.35 -20.85 0.76
C HIS A 364 35.83 -20.94 1.03
N LEU A 365 35.03 -20.06 0.43
CA LEU A 365 33.57 -20.01 0.57
C LEU A 365 32.85 -21.25 0.01
N VAL A 366 33.33 -21.84 -1.10
CA VAL A 366 32.72 -23.06 -1.66
C VAL A 366 33.11 -24.30 -0.85
N LYS A 367 34.29 -24.30 -0.21
CA LYS A 367 34.67 -25.34 0.76
C LYS A 367 33.82 -25.25 2.03
N VAL A 368 33.57 -24.03 2.54
CA VAL A 368 32.64 -23.80 3.66
C VAL A 368 31.21 -24.19 3.27
N TYR A 369 30.77 -23.88 2.05
CA TYR A 369 29.47 -24.30 1.51
C TYR A 369 29.33 -25.82 1.43
N LYS A 370 30.36 -26.54 0.93
CA LYS A 370 30.40 -28.01 0.95
C LYS A 370 30.35 -28.57 2.37
N GLN A 371 31.08 -27.99 3.33
CA GLN A 371 31.05 -28.40 4.74
C GLN A 371 29.72 -28.08 5.43
N TYR A 372 29.06 -26.97 5.09
CA TYR A 372 27.76 -26.60 5.66
C TYR A 372 26.63 -27.45 5.10
N VAL A 373 26.63 -27.73 3.79
CA VAL A 373 25.67 -28.67 3.18
C VAL A 373 25.89 -30.08 3.76
N ALA A 374 27.15 -30.53 3.90
CA ALA A 374 27.45 -31.80 4.56
C ALA A 374 27.00 -31.83 6.03
N ARG A 375 27.21 -30.74 6.79
CA ARG A 375 26.76 -30.64 8.19
C ARG A 375 25.25 -30.57 8.34
N ILE A 376 24.53 -29.92 7.42
CA ILE A 376 23.04 -29.90 7.44
C ILE A 376 22.50 -31.30 7.12
N VAL A 377 23.08 -31.98 6.13
CA VAL A 377 22.71 -33.38 5.81
C VAL A 377 23.01 -34.31 6.99
N GLN A 378 24.17 -34.17 7.63
CA GLN A 378 24.59 -35.04 8.73
C GLN A 378 23.85 -34.75 10.05
N ARG A 379 23.34 -33.52 10.26
CA ARG A 379 22.49 -33.19 11.41
C ARG A 379 21.05 -33.68 11.22
N LEU A 380 20.60 -33.88 9.98
CA LEU A 380 19.30 -34.47 9.66
C LEU A 380 19.31 -36.00 9.72
N GLU A 381 20.45 -36.65 9.45
CA GLU A 381 20.61 -38.12 9.62
C GLU A 381 20.64 -38.56 11.09
N ASN A 382 21.02 -37.68 12.02
CA ASN A 382 21.02 -37.98 13.47
C ASN A 382 19.68 -37.68 14.16
N LEU A 383 18.66 -37.24 13.41
CA LEU A 383 17.32 -36.88 13.91
C LEU A 383 16.23 -37.86 13.46
N PHE A 384 16.60 -38.98 12.82
CA PHE A 384 15.71 -40.07 12.43
C PHE A 384 16.25 -41.42 12.91
#